data_AF-A0A2D6YJL0-F1
#
_entry.id   AF-A0A2D6YJL0-F1
#
_cell.length_a   1.000
_cell.length_b   1.000
_cell.length_c   1.000
_cell.angle_alpha   90.00
_cell.angle_beta   90.00
_cell.angle_gamma   90.00
#
_symmetry.space_group_name_H-M   'P 1'
#
loop_
_entity.id
_entity.type
_entity.pdbx_description
1 polymer ?
#
loop_
_entity_poly.entity_id
_entity_poly.type
_entity_poly.pdbx_seq_one_letter_code
_entity_poly.pdbx_strand_id
1 'polypeptide(L)'
;MRPNEQPIPARFYRSPGQVMRVARMGCSHPTRLSFLRQLLRRLKKENWSFDRPVWQLNQRGVGHAVYQAQGPERCYSLVAFSHDLPEEMRSDRVIATAWDATFTLFDGTPSTADIERLERNVPLQEAGRISAKELSLSRANRSVRLFEYVVKELAQGRQPERSRLEHTGYLMRTTAVYGTGKFGAADRGVLEDRPEMRAPFQAEMLSVWLTRAFTVDLVEHLAAELGGAQAVNLDPALRSLLGVGNSTGLGMAPFLVRHPVLIHHWFAAREEALARVRSQPKLTSETLDQFCEVLRAKQENANQWQSEHPLQVVKLKELREGLRQLHTFVHEEWDIAQKYPWDALWYWSQLELPLEAQEALAALLLEPHGELIDDLGDQMATDEEVTFKVDGSQLIGELRKHLHSNFVWALGTDYQQPEQCARFWYVSEEKLEPRLGERHSEPGAEREQPLDIGRQVAELRDLLREWFDETPVAQLLLVHPEFRSIVRRVQLSAHYPFAEIQDNLISSEMLPIDLLRSKLAFFGATHFDPRSDRWVRISLFQGEPYPNELNRADVS
;
A
#
# COMPACT_ATOMS: atom_id res chain seq x y z
N MET A 1 18.56 -2.99 16.52
CA MET A 1 17.91 -2.94 17.85
C MET A 1 18.68 -1.98 18.75
N ARG A 2 17.98 -1.09 19.46
CA ARG A 2 18.63 -0.23 20.47
C ARG A 2 19.13 -1.11 21.63
N PRO A 3 20.29 -0.84 22.25
CA PRO A 3 20.97 -1.83 23.10
C PRO A 3 20.34 -2.12 24.48
N ASN A 4 19.16 -1.59 24.82
CA ASN A 4 18.63 -1.61 26.20
C ASN A 4 17.14 -1.97 26.34
N GLU A 5 16.46 -2.46 25.30
CA GLU A 5 15.09 -2.98 25.45
C GLU A 5 15.13 -4.46 25.82
N GLN A 6 14.55 -4.84 26.96
CA GLN A 6 14.35 -6.25 27.28
C GLN A 6 13.50 -6.90 26.17
N PRO A 7 13.84 -8.12 25.71
CA PRO A 7 13.09 -8.78 24.66
C PRO A 7 11.64 -8.99 25.10
N ILE A 8 10.70 -8.60 24.23
CA ILE A 8 9.27 -8.72 24.50
C ILE A 8 8.91 -10.22 24.58
N PRO A 9 8.19 -10.67 25.62
CA PRO A 9 7.79 -12.07 25.71
C PRO A 9 6.97 -12.54 24.51
N ALA A 10 7.27 -13.75 24.02
CA ALA A 10 6.64 -14.35 22.83
C ALA A 10 5.10 -14.34 22.83
N ARG A 11 4.47 -14.38 24.02
CA ARG A 11 3.00 -14.34 24.18
C ARG A 11 2.33 -13.08 23.62
N PHE A 12 3.06 -11.99 23.45
CA PHE A 12 2.54 -10.73 22.92
C PHE A 12 2.60 -10.66 21.39
N TYR A 13 3.23 -11.63 20.74
CA TYR A 13 3.27 -11.74 19.28
C TYR A 13 2.16 -12.64 18.77
N ARG A 14 1.68 -12.34 17.56
CA ARG A 14 0.81 -13.23 16.79
C ARG A 14 1.69 -14.12 15.93
N SER A 15 1.29 -15.37 15.74
CA SER A 15 2.07 -16.29 14.90
C SER A 15 1.94 -15.93 13.42
N PRO A 16 2.94 -16.26 12.58
CA PRO A 16 2.81 -16.08 11.13
C PRO A 16 1.61 -16.81 10.53
N GLY A 17 1.27 -18.00 11.04
CA GLY A 17 0.09 -18.75 10.60
C GLY A 17 -1.24 -18.09 10.96
N GLN A 18 -1.26 -17.15 11.91
CA GLN A 18 -2.41 -16.29 12.16
C GLN A 18 -2.41 -15.07 11.22
N VAL A 19 -1.26 -14.40 11.07
CA VAL A 19 -1.13 -13.09 10.42
C VAL A 19 -1.13 -13.18 8.89
N MET A 20 -0.40 -14.14 8.33
CA MET A 20 -0.13 -14.26 6.89
C MET A 20 -1.20 -15.05 6.13
N ARG A 21 -2.42 -15.09 6.66
CA ARG A 21 -3.59 -15.71 6.02
C ARG A 21 -4.27 -14.67 5.14
N VAL A 22 -4.58 -15.01 3.88
CA VAL A 22 -5.13 -14.07 2.89
C VAL A 22 -6.40 -13.40 3.41
N ALA A 23 -7.30 -14.15 4.03
CA ALA A 23 -8.52 -13.59 4.62
C ALA A 23 -8.24 -12.50 5.67
N ARG A 24 -7.24 -12.68 6.56
CA ARG A 24 -6.85 -11.68 7.56
C ARG A 24 -6.08 -10.52 6.94
N MET A 25 -5.18 -10.79 6.00
CA MET A 25 -4.50 -9.77 5.20
C MET A 25 -5.52 -8.85 4.49
N GLY A 26 -6.60 -9.44 3.97
CA GLY A 26 -7.76 -8.76 3.37
C GLY A 26 -8.66 -7.99 4.34
N CYS A 27 -8.30 -7.96 5.63
CA CYS A 27 -8.93 -7.14 6.66
C CYS A 27 -7.99 -6.03 7.16
N SER A 28 -6.83 -5.82 6.50
CA SER A 28 -5.86 -4.81 6.96
C SER A 28 -6.42 -3.38 6.90
N HIS A 29 -6.00 -2.58 7.88
CA HIS A 29 -6.29 -1.15 8.00
C HIS A 29 -4.98 -0.35 8.03
N PRO A 30 -4.99 0.92 7.60
CA PRO A 30 -3.82 1.77 7.70
C PRO A 30 -3.46 1.99 9.17
N THR A 31 -2.17 2.10 9.44
CA THR A 31 -1.61 2.28 10.79
C THR A 31 -0.68 3.48 10.80
N ARG A 32 -0.11 3.82 11.96
CA ARG A 32 0.98 4.81 12.03
C ARG A 32 2.15 4.44 11.12
N LEU A 33 2.41 3.16 10.91
CA LEU A 33 3.49 2.66 10.04
C LEU A 33 3.14 2.69 8.55
N SER A 34 1.97 3.17 8.14
CA SER A 34 1.65 3.31 6.72
C SER A 34 2.56 4.33 6.03
N PHE A 35 2.99 4.04 4.80
CA PHE A 35 4.05 4.76 4.10
C PHE A 35 3.74 6.24 3.89
N LEU A 36 2.49 6.58 3.58
CA LEU A 36 2.09 7.99 3.44
C LEU A 36 2.20 8.75 4.77
N ARG A 37 1.92 8.10 5.90
CA ARG A 37 1.99 8.73 7.22
C ARG A 37 3.43 8.86 7.69
N GLN A 38 4.27 7.86 7.40
CA GLN A 38 5.72 7.98 7.59
C GLN A 38 6.29 9.19 6.82
N LEU A 39 5.88 9.37 5.56
CA LEU A 39 6.27 10.52 4.75
C LEU A 39 5.85 11.83 5.42
N LEU A 40 4.56 12.02 5.70
CA LEU A 40 4.04 13.28 6.25
C LEU A 40 4.68 13.63 7.61
N ARG A 41 4.84 12.63 8.50
CA ARG A 41 5.53 12.83 9.78
C ARG A 41 6.97 13.28 9.58
N ARG A 42 7.68 12.67 8.63
CA ARG A 42 9.06 13.05 8.32
C ARG A 42 9.13 14.47 7.78
N LEU A 43 8.34 14.78 6.75
CA LEU A 43 8.31 16.11 6.12
C LEU A 43 8.06 17.21 7.16
N LYS A 44 7.15 16.97 8.10
CA LYS A 44 6.87 17.88 9.23
C LYS A 44 8.05 17.95 10.20
N LYS A 45 8.57 16.82 10.67
CA LYS A 45 9.69 16.75 11.64
C LYS A 45 10.95 17.46 11.13
N GLU A 46 11.22 17.34 9.83
CA GLU A 46 12.38 17.94 9.18
C GLU A 46 12.12 19.35 8.64
N ASN A 47 10.94 19.94 8.91
CA ASN A 47 10.54 21.28 8.49
C ASN A 47 10.69 21.53 6.98
N TRP A 48 10.24 20.58 6.16
CA TRP A 48 10.26 20.74 4.70
C TRP A 48 9.38 21.91 4.27
N SER A 49 9.81 22.63 3.23
CA SER A 49 9.05 23.72 2.62
C SER A 49 8.54 23.34 1.23
N PHE A 50 7.37 23.86 0.87
CA PHE A 50 6.69 23.55 -0.38
C PHE A 50 6.34 24.82 -1.14
N ASP A 51 6.61 24.82 -2.44
CA ASP A 51 6.31 25.93 -3.34
C ASP A 51 5.82 25.43 -4.70
N ARG A 52 5.28 26.34 -5.51
CA ARG A 52 4.83 26.10 -6.88
C ARG A 52 5.50 27.12 -7.81
N PRO A 53 6.82 26.96 -8.10
CA PRO A 53 7.59 27.95 -8.85
C PRO A 53 7.14 28.14 -10.30
N VAL A 54 6.42 27.17 -10.88
CA VAL A 54 5.93 27.26 -12.26
C VAL A 54 4.44 26.94 -12.32
N TRP A 55 3.67 27.86 -12.90
CA TRP A 55 2.26 27.67 -13.26
C TRP A 55 2.02 28.23 -14.67
N GLN A 56 2.07 27.37 -15.68
CA GLN A 56 1.90 27.71 -17.10
C GLN A 56 0.73 26.93 -17.69
N LEU A 57 -0.47 27.14 -17.13
CA LEU A 57 -1.71 26.59 -17.65
C LEU A 57 -2.52 27.68 -18.32
N ASN A 58 -3.06 27.39 -19.50
CA ASN A 58 -3.93 28.31 -20.21
C ASN A 58 -5.36 28.31 -19.64
N GLN A 59 -6.26 29.07 -20.27
CA GLN A 59 -7.67 29.21 -19.85
C GLN A 59 -8.46 27.89 -19.89
N ARG A 60 -7.98 26.89 -20.63
CA ARG A 60 -8.56 25.53 -20.69
C ARG A 60 -7.89 24.56 -19.71
N GLY A 61 -6.95 25.05 -18.91
CA GLY A 61 -6.16 24.24 -17.99
C GLY A 61 -5.13 23.35 -18.67
N VAL A 62 -4.71 23.67 -19.90
CA VAL A 62 -3.72 22.91 -20.67
C VAL A 62 -2.34 23.58 -20.53
N GLY A 63 -1.31 22.77 -20.30
CA GLY A 63 0.09 23.23 -20.16
C GLY A 63 0.82 22.46 -19.06
N HIS A 64 1.69 23.13 -18.31
CA HIS A 64 2.44 22.49 -17.22
C HIS A 64 2.55 23.33 -15.94
N ALA A 65 2.87 22.63 -14.84
CA ALA A 65 3.18 23.22 -13.54
C ALA A 65 4.33 22.46 -12.87
N VAL A 66 5.05 23.14 -11.98
CA VAL A 66 6.11 22.53 -11.17
C VAL A 66 5.84 22.82 -9.69
N TYR A 67 5.81 21.77 -8.88
CA TYR A 67 5.70 21.83 -7.42
C TYR A 67 7.02 21.39 -6.82
N GLN A 68 7.58 22.17 -5.92
CA GLN A 68 8.86 21.92 -5.30
C GLN A 68 8.69 21.54 -3.83
N ALA A 69 9.29 20.42 -3.43
CA ALA A 69 9.43 19.97 -2.06
C ALA A 69 10.89 20.10 -1.65
N GLN A 70 11.21 21.09 -0.82
CA GLN A 70 12.56 21.38 -0.36
C GLN A 70 12.74 20.84 1.05
N GLY A 71 13.60 19.82 1.18
CA GLY A 71 14.07 19.29 2.45
C GLY A 71 15.38 19.92 2.90
N PRO A 72 15.97 19.45 4.01
CA PRO A 72 17.21 20.00 4.57
C PRO A 72 18.41 19.86 3.63
N GLU A 73 18.51 18.74 2.91
CA GLU A 73 19.65 18.42 2.03
C GLU A 73 19.30 18.44 0.54
N ARG A 74 18.07 18.06 0.20
CA ARG A 74 17.65 17.79 -1.18
C ARG A 74 16.33 18.45 -1.52
N CYS A 75 16.14 18.63 -2.81
CA CYS A 75 14.93 19.16 -3.42
C CYS A 75 14.34 18.09 -4.34
N TYR A 76 13.02 17.93 -4.33
CA TYR A 76 12.29 17.09 -5.26
C TYR A 76 11.17 17.90 -5.90
N SER A 77 11.00 17.78 -7.23
CA SER A 77 10.01 18.58 -7.95
C SER A 77 9.01 17.71 -8.70
N LEU A 78 7.72 17.83 -8.42
CA LEU A 78 6.70 17.24 -9.28
C LEU A 78 6.50 18.13 -10.51
N VAL A 79 6.77 17.59 -11.69
CA VAL A 79 6.40 18.22 -12.97
C VAL A 79 5.06 17.64 -13.41
N ALA A 80 4.04 18.49 -13.50
CA ALA A 80 2.68 18.14 -13.90
C ALA A 80 2.40 18.68 -15.30
N PHE A 81 1.95 17.82 -16.21
CA PHE A 81 1.45 18.19 -17.53
C PHE A 81 -0.05 17.94 -17.59
N SER A 82 -0.83 18.95 -17.97
CA SER A 82 -2.28 18.80 -18.17
C SER A 82 -2.61 18.94 -19.64
N HIS A 83 -3.46 18.03 -20.10
CA HIS A 83 -3.80 17.87 -21.51
C HIS A 83 -5.29 18.13 -21.73
N ASP A 84 -5.65 18.48 -22.96
CA ASP A 84 -7.04 18.46 -23.39
C ASP A 84 -7.38 17.03 -23.81
N LEU A 85 -8.36 16.42 -23.12
CA LEU A 85 -8.81 15.06 -23.39
C LEU A 85 -10.34 15.02 -23.45
N PRO A 86 -10.93 14.61 -24.59
CA PRO A 86 -12.37 14.39 -24.69
C PRO A 86 -12.87 13.38 -23.66
N GLU A 87 -14.08 13.59 -23.15
CA GLU A 87 -14.65 12.76 -22.07
C GLU A 87 -14.77 11.29 -22.46
N GLU A 88 -15.12 11.01 -23.71
CA GLU A 88 -15.25 9.67 -24.28
C GLU A 88 -13.92 8.89 -24.35
N MET A 89 -12.78 9.59 -24.25
CA MET A 89 -11.45 8.96 -24.22
C MET A 89 -10.97 8.65 -22.80
N ARG A 90 -11.68 9.11 -21.76
CA ARG A 90 -11.31 8.85 -20.36
C ARG A 90 -11.55 7.39 -20.02
N SER A 91 -10.51 6.71 -19.55
CA SER A 91 -10.60 5.34 -19.08
C SER A 91 -9.89 5.14 -17.76
N ASP A 92 -10.52 4.39 -16.85
CA ASP A 92 -9.91 3.94 -15.61
C ASP A 92 -8.92 2.78 -15.81
N ARG A 93 -8.85 2.25 -17.03
CA ARG A 93 -8.01 1.10 -17.35
C ARG A 93 -6.61 1.56 -17.70
N VAL A 94 -5.62 0.78 -17.26
CA VAL A 94 -4.20 0.95 -17.61
C VAL A 94 -3.97 0.91 -19.13
N ILE A 95 -4.91 0.37 -19.90
CA ILE A 95 -4.81 0.24 -21.38
C ILE A 95 -5.07 1.54 -22.15
N ALA A 96 -5.47 2.61 -21.47
CA ALA A 96 -5.66 3.91 -22.11
C ALA A 96 -4.37 4.39 -22.80
N THR A 97 -4.52 5.24 -23.81
CA THR A 97 -3.38 5.83 -24.55
C THR A 97 -3.27 7.35 -24.35
N ALA A 98 -4.21 7.94 -23.61
CA ALA A 98 -4.25 9.36 -23.31
C ALA A 98 -4.89 9.60 -21.94
N TRP A 99 -4.50 10.70 -21.28
CA TRP A 99 -4.92 11.06 -19.92
C TRP A 99 -5.09 12.57 -19.78
N ASP A 100 -5.98 13.03 -18.91
CA ASP A 100 -6.17 14.47 -18.64
C ASP A 100 -4.92 15.12 -18.01
N ALA A 101 -4.11 14.33 -17.28
CA ALA A 101 -2.85 14.78 -16.71
C ALA A 101 -1.82 13.66 -16.58
N THR A 102 -0.55 14.02 -16.71
CA THR A 102 0.60 13.13 -16.52
C THR A 102 1.67 13.81 -15.68
N PHE A 103 2.39 13.04 -14.87
CA PHE A 103 3.29 13.58 -13.87
C PHE A 103 4.61 12.82 -13.83
N THR A 104 5.65 13.51 -13.39
CA THR A 104 6.90 12.86 -12.98
C THR A 104 7.48 13.56 -11.75
N LEU A 105 8.03 12.79 -10.82
CA LEU A 105 8.80 13.33 -9.71
C LEU A 105 10.27 13.43 -10.13
N PHE A 106 10.77 14.65 -10.23
CA PHE A 106 12.13 14.98 -10.61
C PHE A 106 13.03 15.14 -9.38
N ASP A 107 14.24 14.63 -9.46
CA ASP A 107 15.31 14.77 -8.48
C ASP A 107 16.03 16.11 -8.65
N GLY A 108 15.69 17.07 -7.79
CA GLY A 108 16.16 18.46 -7.86
C GLY A 108 15.13 19.43 -8.42
N THR A 109 15.62 20.52 -9.02
CA THR A 109 14.81 21.54 -9.70
C THR A 109 15.01 21.40 -11.21
N PRO A 110 13.95 21.16 -12.01
CA PRO A 110 14.08 20.95 -13.44
C PRO A 110 14.43 22.26 -14.16
N SER A 111 15.34 22.19 -15.13
CA SER A 111 15.59 23.30 -16.06
C SER A 111 14.48 23.41 -17.12
N THR A 112 14.42 24.52 -17.85
CA THR A 112 13.52 24.65 -19.02
C THR A 112 13.73 23.52 -20.03
N ALA A 113 14.99 23.14 -20.29
CA ALA A 113 15.31 22.03 -21.19
C ALA A 113 14.83 20.67 -20.66
N ASP A 114 14.87 20.48 -19.33
CA ASP A 114 14.30 19.28 -18.71
C ASP A 114 12.78 19.24 -18.91
N ILE A 115 12.08 20.37 -18.67
CA ILE A 115 10.63 20.46 -18.84
C ILE A 115 10.23 20.17 -20.30
N GLU A 116 10.89 20.79 -21.28
CA GLU A 116 10.62 20.55 -22.71
C GLU A 116 10.85 19.09 -23.12
N ARG A 117 11.90 18.45 -22.57
CA ARG A 117 12.15 17.01 -22.81
C ARG A 117 11.04 16.17 -22.19
N LEU A 118 10.66 16.47 -20.95
CA LEU A 118 9.66 15.71 -20.19
C LEU A 118 8.28 15.85 -20.83
N GLU A 119 7.91 17.03 -21.33
CA GLU A 119 6.63 17.28 -22.02
C GLU A 119 6.48 16.37 -23.25
N ARG A 120 7.58 16.11 -23.98
CA ARG A 120 7.58 15.23 -25.16
C ARG A 120 7.53 13.74 -24.83
N ASN A 121 7.84 13.34 -23.59
CA ASN A 121 8.07 11.94 -23.25
C ASN A 121 7.12 11.38 -22.17
N VAL A 122 6.85 12.16 -21.12
CA VAL A 122 6.01 11.73 -19.99
C VAL A 122 4.58 11.36 -20.44
N PRO A 123 3.94 12.09 -21.37
CA PRO A 123 2.62 11.70 -21.87
C PRO A 123 2.59 10.39 -22.67
N LEU A 124 3.72 9.99 -23.28
CA LEU A 124 3.81 8.80 -24.14
C LEU A 124 3.90 7.48 -23.38
N GLN A 125 4.21 7.52 -22.08
CA GLN A 125 4.26 6.34 -21.19
C GLN A 125 5.16 5.22 -21.74
N GLU A 126 4.61 4.06 -22.09
CA GLU A 126 5.34 2.92 -22.64
C GLU A 126 6.16 3.26 -23.91
N ALA A 127 5.69 4.23 -24.70
CA ALA A 127 6.37 4.72 -25.90
C ALA A 127 7.37 5.86 -25.62
N GLY A 128 7.32 6.47 -24.42
CA GLY A 128 8.22 7.54 -24.00
C GLY A 128 9.41 7.04 -23.20
N ARG A 129 10.42 7.90 -23.01
CA ARG A 129 11.55 7.61 -22.12
C ARG A 129 11.87 8.80 -21.22
N ILE A 130 12.07 8.49 -19.94
CA ILE A 130 12.61 9.40 -18.94
C ILE A 130 14.04 8.96 -18.60
N SER A 131 14.61 9.55 -17.55
CA SER A 131 16.00 9.37 -17.14
C SER A 131 16.11 9.04 -15.66
N ALA A 132 17.32 8.75 -15.20
CA ALA A 132 17.63 8.52 -13.79
C ALA A 132 17.42 9.76 -12.89
N LYS A 133 17.07 10.93 -13.45
CA LYS A 133 16.63 12.11 -12.68
C LYS A 133 15.14 12.08 -12.36
N GLU A 134 14.36 11.22 -13.00
CA GLU A 134 12.94 11.06 -12.73
C GLU A 134 12.74 9.84 -11.83
N LEU A 135 12.26 10.06 -10.61
CA LEU A 135 12.08 9.05 -9.56
C LEU A 135 10.78 8.27 -9.72
N SER A 136 9.76 8.93 -10.26
CA SER A 136 8.49 8.29 -10.58
C SER A 136 7.84 8.92 -11.79
N LEU A 137 6.92 8.17 -12.40
CA LEU A 137 6.08 8.60 -13.51
C LEU A 137 4.66 8.13 -13.25
N SER A 138 3.69 9.04 -13.33
CA SER A 138 2.28 8.72 -13.08
C SER A 138 1.37 9.43 -14.08
N ARG A 139 0.09 9.04 -14.04
CA ARG A 139 -0.94 9.52 -14.96
C ARG A 139 -2.30 9.46 -14.30
N ALA A 140 -3.15 10.45 -14.58
CA ALA A 140 -4.45 10.60 -13.95
C ALA A 140 -5.52 11.13 -14.91
N ASN A 141 -6.76 10.74 -14.64
CA ASN A 141 -7.95 11.26 -15.32
C ASN A 141 -8.83 12.05 -14.35
N ARG A 142 -9.52 13.06 -14.88
CA ARG A 142 -10.50 13.86 -14.14
C ARG A 142 -11.66 12.98 -13.70
N SER A 143 -12.17 13.24 -12.50
CA SER A 143 -13.39 12.60 -12.01
C SER A 143 -14.59 13.12 -12.79
N VAL A 144 -15.19 12.25 -13.61
CA VAL A 144 -16.43 12.57 -14.35
C VAL A 144 -17.60 12.96 -13.45
N ARG A 145 -17.55 12.57 -12.17
CA ARG A 145 -18.62 12.85 -11.19
C ARG A 145 -18.46 14.20 -10.51
N LEU A 146 -17.21 14.65 -10.30
CA LEU A 146 -16.93 15.72 -9.36
C LEU A 146 -16.17 16.91 -9.95
N PHE A 147 -15.29 16.69 -10.93
CA PHE A 147 -14.37 17.72 -11.41
C PHE A 147 -15.12 18.94 -11.97
N GLU A 148 -15.96 18.75 -12.98
CA GLU A 148 -16.74 19.82 -13.61
C GLU A 148 -17.75 20.47 -12.66
N TYR A 149 -18.31 19.69 -11.73
CA TYR A 149 -19.24 20.20 -10.73
C TYR A 149 -18.54 21.20 -9.79
N VAL A 150 -17.37 20.85 -9.27
CA VAL A 150 -16.62 21.74 -8.36
C VAL A 150 -16.15 22.99 -9.09
N VAL A 151 -15.64 22.88 -10.33
CA VAL A 151 -15.28 24.04 -11.15
C VAL A 151 -16.48 25.01 -11.27
N LYS A 152 -17.67 24.50 -11.58
CA LYS A 152 -18.89 25.32 -11.75
C LYS A 152 -19.35 25.99 -10.46
N GLU A 153 -19.33 25.29 -9.33
CA GLU A 153 -19.72 25.87 -8.04
C GLU A 153 -18.78 26.99 -7.64
N LEU A 154 -17.47 26.73 -7.68
CA LEU A 154 -16.44 27.71 -7.32
C LEU A 154 -16.48 28.93 -8.26
N ALA A 155 -16.67 28.73 -9.58
CA ALA A 155 -16.78 29.82 -10.55
C ALA A 155 -17.96 30.77 -10.27
N GLN A 156 -19.04 30.24 -9.66
CA GLN A 156 -20.23 31.01 -9.31
C GLN A 156 -20.18 31.58 -7.88
N GLY A 157 -19.02 31.54 -7.23
CA GLY A 157 -18.81 32.05 -5.88
C GLY A 157 -19.41 31.17 -4.78
N ARG A 158 -19.69 29.90 -5.07
CA ARG A 158 -20.28 28.94 -4.13
C ARG A 158 -19.32 27.81 -3.79
N GLN A 159 -19.55 27.18 -2.64
CA GLN A 159 -18.82 25.98 -2.24
C GLN A 159 -19.59 24.72 -2.67
N PRO A 160 -18.90 23.64 -3.08
CA PRO A 160 -19.56 22.37 -3.40
C PRO A 160 -20.21 21.72 -2.18
N GLU A 161 -21.25 20.92 -2.42
CA GLU A 161 -21.93 20.15 -1.38
C GLU A 161 -20.98 19.13 -0.75
N ARG A 162 -20.84 19.20 0.58
CA ARG A 162 -19.99 18.30 1.38
C ARG A 162 -20.25 16.82 1.10
N SER A 163 -21.52 16.41 1.06
CA SER A 163 -21.91 15.00 0.85
C SER A 163 -21.44 14.45 -0.51
N ARG A 164 -21.35 15.28 -1.55
CA ARG A 164 -20.83 14.87 -2.86
C ARG A 164 -19.32 14.66 -2.83
N LEU A 165 -18.60 15.49 -2.08
CA LEU A 165 -17.16 15.32 -1.86
C LEU A 165 -16.90 14.05 -1.08
N GLU A 166 -17.64 13.79 0.00
CA GLU A 166 -17.51 12.57 0.82
C GLU A 166 -17.80 11.30 0.00
N HIS A 167 -18.81 11.33 -0.87
CA HIS A 167 -19.16 10.18 -1.70
C HIS A 167 -18.10 9.82 -2.76
N THR A 168 -17.45 10.81 -3.39
CA THR A 168 -16.46 10.56 -4.45
C THR A 168 -15.03 10.57 -3.94
N GLY A 169 -14.67 11.51 -3.08
CA GLY A 169 -13.40 11.56 -2.35
C GLY A 169 -12.16 11.96 -3.16
N TYR A 170 -12.29 12.33 -4.44
CA TYR A 170 -11.16 12.80 -5.27
C TYR A 170 -11.61 13.59 -6.50
N LEU A 171 -10.77 14.52 -6.96
CA LEU A 171 -10.95 15.29 -8.20
C LEU A 171 -10.30 14.63 -9.43
N MET A 172 -9.18 13.93 -9.23
CA MET A 172 -8.59 13.07 -10.25
C MET A 172 -8.24 11.70 -9.68
N ARG A 173 -8.13 10.74 -10.58
CA ARG A 173 -7.78 9.36 -10.28
C ARG A 173 -6.54 8.95 -11.04
N THR A 174 -5.52 8.53 -10.31
CA THR A 174 -4.33 7.92 -10.89
C THR A 174 -4.65 6.51 -11.40
N THR A 175 -4.14 6.17 -12.58
CA THR A 175 -4.23 4.79 -13.12
C THR A 175 -2.94 4.02 -12.94
N ALA A 176 -1.82 4.70 -12.72
CA ALA A 176 -0.55 4.09 -12.36
C ALA A 176 0.39 5.13 -11.73
N VAL A 177 1.26 4.65 -10.84
CA VAL A 177 2.45 5.35 -10.35
C VAL A 177 3.60 4.36 -10.48
N TYR A 178 4.50 4.64 -11.42
CA TYR A 178 5.63 3.79 -11.76
C TYR A 178 6.92 4.38 -11.20
N GLY A 179 7.82 3.52 -10.76
CA GLY A 179 9.18 3.86 -10.32
C GLY A 179 10.12 2.69 -10.63
N THR A 180 11.26 2.63 -9.94
CA THR A 180 12.18 1.48 -9.96
C THR A 180 12.63 1.10 -11.39
N GLY A 181 13.30 2.02 -12.09
CA GLY A 181 13.88 1.76 -13.41
C GLY A 181 12.90 1.74 -14.59
N LYS A 182 11.58 1.68 -14.35
CA LYS A 182 10.59 1.62 -15.42
C LYS A 182 10.66 2.88 -16.29
N PHE A 183 10.60 2.71 -17.61
CA PHE A 183 10.73 3.78 -18.62
C PHE A 183 12.06 4.55 -18.60
N GLY A 184 13.08 4.04 -17.89
CA GLY A 184 14.36 4.72 -17.70
C GLY A 184 14.43 5.58 -16.43
N ALA A 185 13.41 5.52 -15.57
CA ALA A 185 13.39 6.17 -14.25
C ALA A 185 14.59 5.74 -13.38
N ALA A 186 14.83 6.48 -12.30
CA ALA A 186 15.76 6.04 -11.26
C ALA A 186 15.38 4.66 -10.71
N ASP A 187 16.38 3.82 -10.48
CA ASP A 187 16.19 2.57 -9.75
C ASP A 187 16.37 2.77 -8.24
N ARG A 188 16.23 1.68 -7.47
CA ARG A 188 16.34 1.72 -6.01
C ARG A 188 17.76 2.03 -5.51
N GLY A 189 18.82 1.67 -6.24
CA GLY A 189 20.21 1.97 -5.89
C GLY A 189 20.52 3.47 -5.94
N VAL A 190 19.87 4.24 -6.81
CA VAL A 190 20.00 5.71 -6.85
C VAL A 190 19.52 6.40 -5.56
N LEU A 191 18.61 5.74 -4.84
CA LEU A 191 17.92 6.28 -3.67
C LEU A 191 18.38 5.67 -2.35
N GLU A 192 19.21 4.64 -2.37
CA GLU A 192 19.41 3.78 -1.20
C GLU A 192 20.09 4.44 -0.01
N ASP A 193 21.04 5.32 -0.31
CA ASP A 193 21.80 6.07 0.69
C ASP A 193 21.07 7.34 1.15
N ARG A 194 19.86 7.62 0.66
CA ARG A 194 19.09 8.82 1.01
C ARG A 194 18.20 8.51 2.20
N PRO A 195 18.44 9.07 3.41
CA PRO A 195 17.65 8.76 4.58
C PRO A 195 16.15 8.98 4.37
N GLU A 196 15.77 10.02 3.61
CA GLU A 196 14.39 10.39 3.29
C GLU A 196 13.68 9.47 2.29
N MET A 197 14.43 8.67 1.53
CA MET A 197 13.89 7.67 0.60
C MET A 197 14.06 6.23 1.09
N ARG A 198 14.63 6.03 2.29
CA ARG A 198 14.93 4.69 2.81
C ARG A 198 13.67 3.86 3.02
N ALA A 199 12.64 4.44 3.63
CA ALA A 199 11.37 3.76 3.86
C ALA A 199 10.72 3.35 2.52
N PRO A 200 9.88 2.31 2.47
CA PRO A 200 9.25 1.89 1.23
C PRO A 200 8.40 2.99 0.59
N PHE A 201 8.48 3.10 -0.74
CA PHE A 201 7.61 3.93 -1.59
C PHE A 201 7.58 5.44 -1.29
N GLN A 202 8.61 6.02 -0.65
CA GLN A 202 8.59 7.44 -0.27
C GLN A 202 8.51 8.39 -1.47
N ALA A 203 9.25 8.11 -2.54
CA ALA A 203 9.20 8.90 -3.77
C ALA A 203 7.81 8.85 -4.42
N GLU A 204 7.19 7.68 -4.47
CA GLU A 204 5.84 7.49 -4.99
C GLU A 204 4.80 8.19 -4.12
N MET A 205 4.91 8.11 -2.79
CA MET A 205 4.01 8.81 -1.86
C MET A 205 4.14 10.33 -2.00
N LEU A 206 5.35 10.86 -2.13
CA LEU A 206 5.58 12.30 -2.35
C LEU A 206 4.98 12.76 -3.68
N SER A 207 5.15 11.95 -4.73
CA SER A 207 4.55 12.23 -6.05
C SER A 207 3.02 12.31 -5.99
N VAL A 208 2.38 11.35 -5.31
CA VAL A 208 0.91 11.32 -5.17
C VAL A 208 0.41 12.48 -4.30
N TRP A 209 1.11 12.82 -3.22
CA TRP A 209 0.73 13.94 -2.36
C TRP A 209 0.81 15.29 -3.07
N LEU A 210 1.86 15.53 -3.86
CA LEU A 210 1.95 16.74 -4.69
C LEU A 210 0.92 16.73 -5.83
N THR A 211 0.62 15.56 -6.40
CA THR A 211 -0.45 15.40 -7.40
C THR A 211 -1.81 15.82 -6.81
N ARG A 212 -2.06 15.51 -5.53
CA ARG A 212 -3.27 15.96 -4.82
C ARG A 212 -3.40 17.48 -4.84
N ALA A 213 -2.33 18.20 -4.51
CA ALA A 213 -2.31 19.66 -4.52
C ALA A 213 -2.61 20.20 -5.92
N PHE A 214 -1.96 19.64 -6.94
CA PHE A 214 -2.22 20.00 -8.34
C PHE A 214 -3.70 19.87 -8.74
N THR A 215 -4.39 18.84 -8.26
CA THR A 215 -5.79 18.60 -8.66
C THR A 215 -6.74 19.69 -8.17
N VAL A 216 -6.49 20.22 -6.97
CA VAL A 216 -7.29 21.31 -6.40
C VAL A 216 -6.92 22.63 -7.09
N ASP A 217 -5.63 22.91 -7.23
CA ASP A 217 -5.14 24.13 -7.88
C ASP A 217 -5.66 24.25 -9.32
N LEU A 218 -5.73 23.13 -10.05
CA LEU A 218 -6.28 23.13 -11.41
C LEU A 218 -7.77 23.49 -11.42
N VAL A 219 -8.55 22.95 -10.49
CA VAL A 219 -10.00 23.24 -10.39
C VAL A 219 -10.25 24.69 -10.01
N GLU A 220 -9.46 25.24 -9.08
CA GLU A 220 -9.53 26.66 -8.70
C GLU A 220 -9.12 27.58 -9.87
N HIS A 221 -8.07 27.22 -10.62
CA HIS A 221 -7.66 27.95 -11.83
C HIS A 221 -8.77 27.97 -12.88
N LEU A 222 -9.36 26.82 -13.20
CA LEU A 222 -10.47 26.74 -14.15
C LEU A 222 -11.71 27.51 -13.66
N ALA A 223 -11.97 27.49 -12.36
CA ALA A 223 -13.05 28.26 -11.77
C ALA A 223 -12.81 29.77 -11.89
N ALA A 224 -11.58 30.24 -11.67
CA ALA A 224 -11.19 31.64 -11.86
C ALA A 224 -11.27 32.09 -13.32
N GLU A 225 -10.84 31.26 -14.26
CA GLU A 225 -10.95 31.54 -15.71
C GLU A 225 -12.42 31.61 -16.16
N LEU A 226 -13.30 30.80 -15.57
CA LEU A 226 -14.73 30.78 -15.90
C LEU A 226 -15.54 31.89 -15.20
N GLY A 227 -15.27 32.11 -13.91
CA GLY A 227 -16.05 33.01 -13.04
C GLY A 227 -15.48 34.42 -12.88
N GLY A 228 -14.24 34.65 -13.29
CA GLY A 228 -13.53 35.90 -13.10
C GLY A 228 -13.53 36.32 -11.62
N ALA A 229 -13.92 37.56 -11.36
CA ALA A 229 -13.94 38.13 -10.00
C ALA A 229 -14.97 37.46 -9.05
N GLN A 230 -15.90 36.65 -9.55
CA GLN A 230 -16.86 35.93 -8.71
C GLN A 230 -16.31 34.60 -8.18
N ALA A 231 -15.25 34.08 -8.78
CA ALA A 231 -14.72 32.78 -8.42
C ALA A 231 -14.17 32.78 -6.99
N VAL A 232 -14.39 31.69 -6.27
CA VAL A 232 -13.88 31.48 -4.91
C VAL A 232 -12.98 30.25 -4.87
N ASN A 233 -12.03 30.25 -3.94
CA ASN A 233 -11.22 29.06 -3.65
C ASN A 233 -12.02 28.04 -2.85
N LEU A 234 -11.61 26.78 -2.90
CA LEU A 234 -12.23 25.71 -2.15
C LEU A 234 -11.97 25.89 -0.66
N ASP A 235 -13.02 25.80 0.15
CA ASP A 235 -12.90 25.89 1.60
C ASP A 235 -11.95 24.80 2.14
N PRO A 236 -10.96 25.14 3.00
CA PRO A 236 -10.02 24.17 3.54
C PRO A 236 -10.65 22.93 4.20
N ALA A 237 -11.79 23.09 4.88
CA ALA A 237 -12.51 21.99 5.51
C ALA A 237 -13.17 21.04 4.50
N LEU A 238 -13.57 21.56 3.33
CA LEU A 238 -14.05 20.75 2.21
C LEU A 238 -12.89 20.12 1.43
N ARG A 239 -11.80 20.87 1.28
CA ARG A 239 -10.58 20.45 0.60
C ARG A 239 -9.94 19.22 1.24
N SER A 240 -9.97 19.11 2.56
CA SER A 240 -9.44 17.95 3.30
C SER A 240 -10.17 16.64 3.00
N LEU A 241 -11.44 16.70 2.57
CA LEU A 241 -12.26 15.55 2.17
C LEU A 241 -11.80 14.92 0.85
N LEU A 242 -10.95 15.62 0.09
CA LEU A 242 -10.42 15.15 -1.18
C LEU A 242 -9.06 14.50 -0.98
N GLY A 243 -8.90 13.29 -1.49
CA GLY A 243 -7.60 12.63 -1.72
C GLY A 243 -7.30 12.53 -3.22
N VAL A 244 -6.42 11.60 -3.56
CA VAL A 244 -6.16 11.18 -4.95
C VAL A 244 -6.69 9.77 -5.12
N GLY A 245 -7.64 9.61 -6.03
CA GLY A 245 -8.17 8.30 -6.33
C GLY A 245 -7.10 7.41 -6.96
N ASN A 246 -7.20 6.09 -6.77
CA ASN A 246 -6.39 5.12 -7.47
C ASN A 246 -7.22 3.87 -7.81
N SER A 247 -7.01 3.33 -9.01
CA SER A 247 -7.54 2.03 -9.42
C SER A 247 -6.42 1.00 -9.39
N THR A 248 -6.45 0.08 -8.42
CA THR A 248 -5.43 -0.97 -8.28
C THR A 248 -5.94 -2.30 -8.79
N GLY A 249 -5.23 -2.89 -9.74
CA GLY A 249 -5.47 -4.25 -10.24
C GLY A 249 -4.45 -5.27 -9.75
N LEU A 250 -4.42 -6.43 -10.41
CA LEU A 250 -3.60 -7.60 -10.04
C LEU A 250 -2.09 -7.37 -10.05
N GLY A 251 -1.59 -6.31 -10.68
CA GLY A 251 -0.14 -6.04 -10.77
C GLY A 251 0.58 -5.96 -9.43
N MET A 252 -0.13 -5.63 -8.34
CA MET A 252 0.44 -5.53 -7.01
C MET A 252 0.46 -6.85 -6.22
N ALA A 253 -0.31 -7.86 -6.61
CA ALA A 253 -0.37 -9.13 -5.89
C ALA A 253 0.95 -9.94 -6.00
N PRO A 254 1.55 -10.13 -7.20
CA PRO A 254 2.84 -10.82 -7.30
C PRO A 254 3.98 -10.13 -6.58
N PHE A 255 3.92 -8.81 -6.37
CA PHE A 255 4.92 -8.09 -5.59
C PHE A 255 5.03 -8.66 -4.17
N LEU A 256 3.91 -8.95 -3.52
CA LEU A 256 3.90 -9.51 -2.17
C LEU A 256 4.53 -10.91 -2.12
N VAL A 257 4.47 -11.65 -3.22
CA VAL A 257 5.11 -12.97 -3.32
C VAL A 257 6.59 -12.82 -3.65
N ARG A 258 6.95 -11.97 -4.61
CA ARG A 258 8.33 -11.88 -5.15
C ARG A 258 9.36 -11.30 -4.18
N HIS A 259 8.93 -10.53 -3.18
CA HIS A 259 9.81 -9.84 -2.23
C HIS A 259 9.62 -10.37 -0.79
N PRO A 260 9.90 -11.66 -0.52
CA PRO A 260 9.56 -12.30 0.75
C PRO A 260 10.21 -11.61 1.96
N VAL A 261 11.47 -11.18 1.84
CA VAL A 261 12.19 -10.53 2.95
C VAL A 261 11.63 -9.13 3.20
N LEU A 262 11.32 -8.37 2.14
CA LEU A 262 10.68 -7.07 2.28
C LEU A 262 9.30 -7.19 2.95
N ILE A 263 8.48 -8.15 2.51
CA ILE A 263 7.16 -8.40 3.12
C ILE A 263 7.30 -8.84 4.56
N HIS A 264 8.29 -9.69 4.87
CA HIS A 264 8.58 -10.03 6.26
C HIS A 264 8.83 -8.77 7.09
N HIS A 265 9.66 -7.82 6.62
CA HIS A 265 9.96 -6.60 7.37
C HIS A 265 8.72 -5.73 7.61
N TRP A 266 7.78 -5.69 6.66
CA TRP A 266 6.54 -4.92 6.83
C TRP A 266 5.65 -5.51 7.92
N PHE A 267 5.44 -6.82 7.88
CA PHE A 267 4.62 -7.51 8.88
C PHE A 267 5.34 -7.61 10.23
N ALA A 268 6.64 -7.88 10.25
CA ALA A 268 7.43 -7.91 11.47
C ALA A 268 7.41 -6.56 12.20
N ALA A 269 7.57 -5.44 11.49
CA ALA A 269 7.46 -4.11 12.09
C ALA A 269 6.06 -3.86 12.70
N ARG A 270 4.99 -4.28 12.00
CA ARG A 270 3.61 -4.18 12.50
C ARG A 270 3.37 -5.07 13.74
N GLU A 271 3.85 -6.31 13.72
CA GLU A 271 3.68 -7.24 14.84
C GLU A 271 4.53 -6.85 16.04
N GLU A 272 5.74 -6.33 15.82
CA GLU A 272 6.59 -5.74 16.85
C GLU A 272 5.90 -4.53 17.50
N ALA A 273 5.32 -3.64 16.69
CA ALA A 273 4.56 -2.49 17.21
C ALA A 273 3.39 -2.94 18.10
N LEU A 274 2.61 -3.92 17.63
CA LEU A 274 1.50 -4.47 18.39
C LEU A 274 1.96 -5.16 19.68
N ALA A 275 3.06 -5.92 19.63
CA ALA A 275 3.64 -6.58 20.80
C ALA A 275 4.14 -5.55 21.83
N ARG A 276 4.80 -4.47 21.39
CA ARG A 276 5.24 -3.36 22.26
C ARG A 276 4.06 -2.73 23.00
N VAL A 277 2.97 -2.44 22.30
CA VAL A 277 1.75 -1.86 22.90
C VAL A 277 1.09 -2.85 23.87
N ARG A 278 0.89 -4.10 23.46
CA ARG A 278 0.29 -5.14 24.32
C ARG A 278 1.13 -5.41 25.58
N SER A 279 2.45 -5.27 25.49
CA SER A 279 3.36 -5.50 26.61
C SER A 279 3.40 -4.35 27.63
N GLN A 280 2.72 -3.22 27.39
CA GLN A 280 2.70 -2.10 28.34
C GLN A 280 2.02 -2.54 29.64
N PRO A 281 2.69 -2.47 30.80
CA PRO A 281 2.17 -3.02 32.04
C PRO A 281 0.96 -2.27 32.59
N LYS A 282 0.80 -1.00 32.20
CA LYS A 282 -0.24 -0.09 32.64
C LYS A 282 -0.69 0.80 31.49
N LEU A 283 -1.90 1.30 31.60
CA LEU A 283 -2.47 2.33 30.73
C LEU A 283 -2.41 3.70 31.45
N THR A 284 -2.24 4.78 30.69
CA THR A 284 -2.33 6.15 31.21
C THR A 284 -3.64 6.81 30.75
N SER A 285 -4.12 7.81 31.49
CA SER A 285 -5.33 8.56 31.11
C SER A 285 -5.16 9.22 29.74
N GLU A 286 -4.00 9.81 29.46
CA GLU A 286 -3.70 10.44 28.17
C GLU A 286 -3.81 9.44 27.01
N THR A 287 -3.18 8.27 27.13
CA THR A 287 -3.25 7.24 26.09
C THR A 287 -4.67 6.67 25.90
N LEU A 288 -5.48 6.65 26.96
CA LEU A 288 -6.87 6.23 26.89
C LEU A 288 -7.75 7.27 26.21
N ASP A 289 -7.59 8.53 26.55
CA ASP A 289 -8.34 9.63 25.93
C ASP A 289 -8.06 9.67 24.42
N GLN A 290 -6.78 9.60 24.03
CA GLN A 290 -6.37 9.48 22.63
C GLN A 290 -6.96 8.23 21.94
N PHE A 291 -6.92 7.07 22.60
CA PHE A 291 -7.54 5.85 22.05
C PHE A 291 -9.04 6.01 21.80
N CYS A 292 -9.77 6.59 22.75
CA CYS A 292 -11.21 6.83 22.63
C CYS A 292 -11.55 7.84 21.52
N GLU A 293 -10.74 8.90 21.35
CA GLU A 293 -10.89 9.86 20.25
C GLU A 293 -10.69 9.19 18.89
N VAL A 294 -9.63 8.39 18.75
CA VAL A 294 -9.33 7.66 17.51
C VAL A 294 -10.39 6.60 17.22
N LEU A 295 -10.88 5.89 18.25
CA LEU A 295 -11.99 4.94 18.10
C LEU A 295 -13.23 5.61 17.51
N ARG A 296 -13.61 6.79 18.04
CA ARG A 296 -14.72 7.59 17.50
C ARG A 296 -14.49 7.99 16.04
N ALA A 297 -13.27 8.44 15.71
CA ALA A 297 -12.92 8.79 14.34
C ALA A 297 -12.98 7.58 13.38
N LYS A 298 -12.62 6.38 13.85
CA LYS A 298 -12.73 5.13 13.07
C LYS A 298 -14.18 4.67 12.90
N GLN A 299 -15.03 4.86 13.90
CA GLN A 299 -16.48 4.63 13.75
C GLN A 299 -17.07 5.55 12.68
N GLU A 300 -16.72 6.83 12.72
CA GLU A 300 -17.18 7.81 11.71
C GLU A 300 -16.69 7.43 10.31
N ASN A 301 -15.40 7.09 10.18
CA ASN A 301 -14.85 6.60 8.91
C ASN A 301 -15.59 5.35 8.39
N ALA A 302 -15.85 4.37 9.24
CA ALA A 302 -16.58 3.16 8.86
C ALA A 302 -18.04 3.44 8.43
N ASN A 303 -18.68 4.45 9.02
CA ASN A 303 -20.03 4.87 8.64
C ASN A 303 -20.05 5.60 7.29
N GLN A 304 -19.03 6.40 6.99
CA GLN A 304 -18.88 7.08 5.71
C GLN A 304 -18.49 6.13 4.58
N TRP A 305 -17.83 5.02 4.90
CA TRP A 305 -17.37 4.08 3.89
C TRP A 305 -18.51 3.29 3.25
N GLN A 306 -18.81 3.59 1.99
CA GLN A 306 -19.82 2.88 1.19
C GLN A 306 -19.18 2.03 0.09
N SER A 307 -19.85 0.93 -0.25
CA SER A 307 -19.49 0.05 -1.37
C SER A 307 -20.74 -0.65 -1.89
N GLU A 308 -20.78 -0.90 -3.20
CA GLU A 308 -21.83 -1.68 -3.86
C GLU A 308 -21.45 -3.16 -3.97
N HIS A 309 -20.18 -3.51 -3.76
CA HIS A 309 -19.69 -4.86 -3.91
C HIS A 309 -20.15 -5.79 -2.78
N PRO A 310 -20.78 -6.95 -3.06
CA PRO A 310 -21.36 -7.81 -2.03
C PRO A 310 -20.38 -8.23 -0.92
N LEU A 311 -19.15 -8.64 -1.27
CA LEU A 311 -18.13 -9.02 -0.29
C LEU A 311 -17.75 -7.87 0.64
N GLN A 312 -17.67 -6.64 0.11
CA GLN A 312 -17.28 -5.48 0.91
C GLN A 312 -18.44 -5.00 1.79
N VAL A 313 -19.68 -5.11 1.32
CA VAL A 313 -20.87 -4.80 2.13
C VAL A 313 -20.93 -5.68 3.38
N VAL A 314 -20.60 -6.98 3.26
CA VAL A 314 -20.52 -7.89 4.40
C VAL A 314 -19.40 -7.45 5.36
N LYS A 315 -18.18 -7.23 4.87
CA LYS A 315 -17.05 -6.75 5.69
C LYS A 315 -17.38 -5.42 6.40
N LEU A 316 -18.02 -4.47 5.73
CA LEU A 316 -18.42 -3.19 6.34
C LEU A 316 -19.45 -3.36 7.44
N LYS A 317 -20.39 -4.30 7.29
CA LYS A 317 -21.34 -4.62 8.36
C LYS A 317 -20.62 -5.19 9.58
N GLU A 318 -19.70 -6.13 9.36
CA GLU A 318 -18.86 -6.71 10.43
C GLU A 318 -17.99 -5.65 11.13
N LEU A 319 -17.38 -4.74 10.36
CA LEU A 319 -16.59 -3.64 10.88
C LEU A 319 -17.41 -2.72 11.77
N ARG A 320 -18.55 -2.22 11.27
CA ARG A 320 -19.40 -1.25 12.00
C ARG A 320 -19.94 -1.85 13.28
N GLU A 321 -20.43 -3.09 13.20
CA GLU A 321 -20.95 -3.80 14.36
C GLU A 321 -19.84 -4.11 15.38
N GLY A 322 -18.69 -4.58 14.93
CA GLY A 322 -17.56 -4.84 15.81
C GLY A 322 -16.99 -3.58 16.46
N LEU A 323 -16.93 -2.45 15.76
CA LEU A 323 -16.53 -1.17 16.35
C LEU A 323 -17.56 -0.64 17.36
N ARG A 324 -18.86 -0.91 17.15
CA ARG A 324 -19.91 -0.59 18.12
C ARG A 324 -19.75 -1.43 19.39
N GLN A 325 -19.51 -2.74 19.25
CA GLN A 325 -19.25 -3.63 20.38
C GLN A 325 -17.97 -3.23 21.13
N LEU A 326 -16.88 -2.94 20.42
CA LEU A 326 -15.63 -2.43 20.99
C LEU A 326 -15.86 -1.16 21.81
N HIS A 327 -16.62 -0.20 21.27
CA HIS A 327 -16.94 1.02 21.99
C HIS A 327 -17.73 0.75 23.28
N THR A 328 -18.74 -0.11 23.24
CA THR A 328 -19.47 -0.52 24.45
C THR A 328 -18.54 -1.15 25.48
N PHE A 329 -17.73 -2.13 25.08
CA PHE A 329 -16.81 -2.82 25.99
C PHE A 329 -15.80 -1.87 26.65
N VAL A 330 -15.18 -0.99 25.85
CA VAL A 330 -14.21 0.00 26.32
C VAL A 330 -14.81 0.95 27.36
N HIS A 331 -16.10 1.29 27.23
CA HIS A 331 -16.78 2.22 28.14
C HIS A 331 -17.40 1.55 29.37
N GLU A 332 -17.89 0.32 29.25
CA GLU A 332 -18.75 -0.30 30.28
C GLU A 332 -18.08 -1.44 31.03
N GLU A 333 -17.16 -2.17 30.39
CA GLU A 333 -16.70 -3.48 30.88
C GLU A 333 -15.18 -3.60 31.04
N TRP A 334 -14.40 -2.77 30.33
CA TRP A 334 -12.96 -2.91 30.29
C TRP A 334 -12.29 -2.49 31.60
N ASP A 335 -11.72 -3.47 32.33
CA ASP A 335 -10.86 -3.20 33.49
C ASP A 335 -9.51 -2.63 33.04
N ILE A 336 -9.40 -1.30 33.03
CA ILE A 336 -8.17 -0.58 32.69
C ILE A 336 -7.08 -0.66 33.76
N ALA A 337 -7.43 -1.07 34.99
CA ALA A 337 -6.48 -1.14 36.12
C ALA A 337 -5.72 -2.47 36.16
N GLN A 338 -6.16 -3.47 35.40
CA GLN A 338 -5.49 -4.76 35.31
C GLN A 338 -4.09 -4.63 34.70
N LYS A 339 -3.24 -5.65 34.94
CA LYS A 339 -1.90 -5.72 34.35
C LYS A 339 -2.00 -6.03 32.86
N TYR A 340 -1.27 -5.27 32.02
CA TYR A 340 -1.31 -5.39 30.57
C TYR A 340 -2.72 -5.14 29.97
N PRO A 341 -3.33 -3.97 30.23
CA PRO A 341 -4.72 -3.71 29.86
C PRO A 341 -4.95 -3.76 28.34
N TRP A 342 -3.96 -3.35 27.53
CA TRP A 342 -4.03 -3.46 26.07
C TRP A 342 -3.99 -4.91 25.57
N ASP A 343 -3.26 -5.80 26.24
CA ASP A 343 -3.25 -7.23 25.92
C ASP A 343 -4.59 -7.87 26.26
N ALA A 344 -5.20 -7.48 27.39
CA ALA A 344 -6.54 -7.94 27.76
C ALA A 344 -7.60 -7.49 26.75
N LEU A 345 -7.54 -6.23 26.29
CA LEU A 345 -8.43 -5.73 25.23
C LEU A 345 -8.22 -6.48 23.91
N TRP A 346 -6.97 -6.74 23.53
CA TRP A 346 -6.66 -7.54 22.35
C TRP A 346 -7.22 -8.96 22.49
N TYR A 347 -6.99 -9.64 23.62
CA TYR A 347 -7.48 -11.00 23.86
C TYR A 347 -9.01 -11.08 23.81
N TRP A 348 -9.71 -10.13 24.45
CA TRP A 348 -11.17 -10.00 24.35
C TRP A 348 -11.62 -9.90 22.89
N SER A 349 -10.96 -9.06 22.09
CA SER A 349 -11.34 -8.90 20.68
C SER A 349 -11.19 -10.17 19.86
N GLN A 350 -10.24 -11.05 20.21
CA GLN A 350 -10.05 -12.32 19.50
C GLN A 350 -11.20 -13.30 19.76
N LEU A 351 -11.89 -13.15 20.89
CA LEU A 351 -13.03 -13.98 21.27
C LEU A 351 -14.35 -13.42 20.75
N GLU A 352 -14.54 -12.10 20.83
CA GLU A 352 -15.84 -11.47 20.61
C GLU A 352 -16.01 -10.84 19.22
N LEU A 353 -14.92 -10.44 18.56
CA LEU A 353 -15.01 -9.65 17.32
C LEU A 353 -14.69 -10.46 16.06
N PRO A 354 -15.34 -10.15 14.91
CA PRO A 354 -14.97 -10.71 13.62
C PRO A 354 -13.59 -10.21 13.15
N LEU A 355 -12.98 -10.92 12.19
CA LEU A 355 -11.62 -10.63 11.69
C LEU A 355 -11.43 -9.17 11.26
N GLU A 356 -12.41 -8.61 10.55
CA GLU A 356 -12.39 -7.22 10.11
C GLU A 356 -12.25 -6.24 11.29
N ALA A 357 -13.05 -6.41 12.35
CA ALA A 357 -12.99 -5.57 13.53
C ALA A 357 -11.75 -5.83 14.40
N GLN A 358 -11.25 -7.07 14.45
CA GLN A 358 -9.97 -7.39 15.09
C GLN A 358 -8.81 -6.62 14.44
N GLU A 359 -8.72 -6.63 13.10
CA GLU A 359 -7.65 -5.93 12.40
C GLU A 359 -7.80 -4.40 12.48
N ALA A 360 -9.03 -3.88 12.54
CA ALA A 360 -9.29 -2.48 12.86
C ALA A 360 -8.80 -2.11 14.28
N LEU A 361 -9.08 -2.95 15.29
CA LEU A 361 -8.54 -2.77 16.64
C LEU A 361 -7.01 -2.82 16.65
N ALA A 362 -6.39 -3.75 15.92
CA ALA A 362 -4.94 -3.82 15.82
C ALA A 362 -4.34 -2.50 15.31
N ALA A 363 -5.00 -1.83 14.35
CA ALA A 363 -4.58 -0.50 13.91
C ALA A 363 -4.84 0.58 14.97
N LEU A 364 -6.02 0.56 15.62
CA LEU A 364 -6.39 1.51 16.69
C LEU A 364 -5.42 1.50 17.86
N LEU A 365 -4.98 0.32 18.31
CA LEU A 365 -4.04 0.17 19.43
C LEU A 365 -2.72 0.91 19.19
N LEU A 366 -2.31 1.06 17.93
CA LEU A 366 -1.05 1.70 17.59
C LEU A 366 -1.12 3.23 17.64
N GLU A 367 -2.29 3.83 17.47
CA GLU A 367 -2.46 5.27 17.24
C GLU A 367 -1.95 6.16 18.40
N PRO A 368 -2.23 5.84 19.69
CA PRO A 368 -1.75 6.63 20.84
C PRO A 368 -0.26 6.44 21.18
N HIS A 369 0.44 5.53 20.50
CA HIS A 369 1.74 5.02 20.96
C HIS A 369 2.90 5.40 20.03
N GLY A 370 2.84 6.58 19.41
CA GLY A 370 3.85 7.02 18.42
C GLY A 370 5.30 6.96 18.93
N GLU A 371 5.56 7.43 20.14
CA GLU A 371 6.89 7.40 20.75
C GLU A 371 7.46 5.98 20.90
N LEU A 372 6.59 4.98 21.03
CA LEU A 372 6.95 3.58 21.25
C LEU A 372 7.23 2.83 19.95
N ILE A 373 6.61 3.23 18.83
CA ILE A 373 6.55 2.39 17.62
C ILE A 373 7.01 3.09 16.34
N ASP A 374 7.06 4.42 16.27
CA ASP A 374 7.33 5.12 15.01
C ASP A 374 8.74 4.84 14.47
N ASP A 375 9.69 4.42 15.33
CA ASP A 375 11.04 3.98 14.94
C ASP A 375 11.06 2.67 14.15
N LEU A 376 9.96 1.91 14.15
CA LEU A 376 9.84 0.66 13.40
C LEU A 376 9.64 0.90 11.90
N GLY A 377 9.18 2.08 11.49
CA GLY A 377 9.02 2.43 10.07
C GLY A 377 10.34 2.34 9.29
N ASP A 378 11.44 2.70 9.96
CA ASP A 378 12.81 2.62 9.43
C ASP A 378 13.29 1.17 9.17
N GLN A 379 12.63 0.18 9.76
CA GLN A 379 12.97 -1.24 9.66
C GLN A 379 12.17 -1.96 8.57
N MET A 380 11.29 -1.24 7.85
CA MET A 380 10.42 -1.80 6.81
C MET A 380 11.09 -1.87 5.43
N ALA A 381 12.36 -1.48 5.32
CA ALA A 381 13.16 -1.60 4.12
C ALA A 381 14.24 -2.68 4.31
N THR A 382 14.72 -3.24 3.20
CA THR A 382 15.75 -4.28 3.23
C THR A 382 16.60 -4.24 1.97
N ASP A 383 17.84 -4.72 2.09
CA ASP A 383 18.70 -5.05 0.95
C ASP A 383 18.51 -6.55 0.65
N GLU A 384 17.76 -6.84 -0.41
CA GLU A 384 17.46 -8.21 -0.78
C GLU A 384 18.67 -8.95 -1.37
N GLU A 385 19.71 -8.25 -1.84
CA GLU A 385 20.91 -8.89 -2.41
C GLU A 385 21.66 -9.71 -1.36
N VAL A 386 21.68 -9.23 -0.11
CA VAL A 386 22.31 -9.91 1.04
C VAL A 386 21.72 -11.29 1.28
N THR A 387 20.43 -11.47 0.98
CA THR A 387 19.67 -12.70 1.27
C THR A 387 19.40 -13.55 0.02
N PHE A 388 19.85 -13.10 -1.16
CA PHE A 388 19.50 -13.74 -2.43
C PHE A 388 20.20 -15.08 -2.69
N LYS A 389 21.30 -15.37 -1.98
CA LYS A 389 22.12 -16.56 -2.21
C LYS A 389 21.51 -17.80 -1.54
N VAL A 390 21.62 -18.94 -2.22
CA VAL A 390 21.35 -20.26 -1.63
C VAL A 390 22.57 -20.68 -0.81
N ASP A 391 22.34 -21.16 0.41
CA ASP A 391 23.35 -21.88 1.16
C ASP A 391 23.44 -23.32 0.65
N GLY A 392 24.43 -23.60 -0.20
CA GLY A 392 24.65 -24.93 -0.76
C GLY A 392 25.25 -25.92 0.24
N SER A 393 25.75 -25.45 1.39
CA SER A 393 26.35 -26.30 2.43
C SER A 393 25.32 -26.89 3.38
N GLN A 394 24.14 -26.28 3.49
CA GLN A 394 23.03 -26.78 4.28
C GLN A 394 22.69 -28.23 3.89
N LEU A 395 22.45 -29.07 4.89
CA LEU A 395 22.10 -30.46 4.68
C LEU A 395 20.62 -30.62 4.31
N ILE A 396 20.30 -31.63 3.49
CA ILE A 396 18.91 -31.94 3.10
C ILE A 396 18.03 -32.20 4.32
N GLY A 397 18.55 -32.85 5.36
CA GLY A 397 17.79 -33.08 6.59
C GLY A 397 17.38 -31.79 7.32
N GLU A 398 18.20 -30.74 7.26
CA GLU A 398 17.86 -29.42 7.81
C GLU A 398 16.83 -28.70 6.93
N LEU A 399 17.01 -28.76 5.61
CA LEU A 399 16.05 -28.22 4.64
C LEU A 399 14.66 -28.85 4.84
N ARG A 400 14.58 -30.18 5.04
CA ARG A 400 13.33 -30.88 5.36
C ARG A 400 12.70 -30.37 6.64
N LYS A 401 13.48 -30.11 7.70
CA LYS A 401 12.95 -29.55 8.96
C LYS A 401 12.32 -28.18 8.72
N HIS A 402 13.02 -27.27 8.05
CA HIS A 402 12.46 -25.95 7.72
C HIS A 402 11.19 -26.05 6.89
N LEU A 403 11.18 -26.95 5.90
CA LEU A 403 10.03 -27.21 5.06
C LEU A 403 8.81 -27.65 5.89
N HIS A 404 8.99 -28.63 6.79
CA HIS A 404 7.89 -29.12 7.63
C HIS A 404 7.47 -28.14 8.72
N SER A 405 8.36 -27.28 9.23
CA SER A 405 8.00 -26.31 10.26
C SER A 405 7.30 -25.07 9.70
N ASN A 406 7.73 -24.58 8.52
CA ASN A 406 7.30 -23.28 8.02
C ASN A 406 6.25 -23.36 6.90
N PHE A 407 6.07 -24.53 6.27
CA PHE A 407 5.15 -24.72 5.14
C PHE A 407 4.06 -25.76 5.41
N VAL A 408 3.72 -26.01 6.68
CA VAL A 408 2.58 -26.89 7.04
C VAL A 408 1.30 -26.52 6.28
N TRP A 409 1.08 -25.22 6.09
CA TRP A 409 -0.07 -24.67 5.35
C TRP A 409 -0.14 -25.12 3.88
N ALA A 410 1.01 -25.43 3.25
CA ALA A 410 1.09 -25.89 1.88
C ALA A 410 1.09 -27.42 1.79
N LEU A 411 1.74 -28.10 2.73
CA LEU A 411 1.95 -29.55 2.67
C LEU A 411 0.68 -30.38 2.89
N GLY A 412 -0.34 -29.80 3.53
CA GLY A 412 -1.63 -30.43 3.73
C GLY A 412 -2.58 -30.32 2.53
N THR A 413 -2.22 -29.57 1.48
CA THR A 413 -3.07 -29.37 0.31
C THR A 413 -2.87 -30.46 -0.73
N ASP A 414 -3.97 -31.01 -1.24
CA ASP A 414 -3.96 -31.92 -2.38
C ASP A 414 -4.04 -31.14 -3.70
N TYR A 415 -2.87 -30.92 -4.31
CA TYR A 415 -2.76 -30.19 -5.58
C TYR A 415 -3.23 -31.00 -6.81
N GLN A 416 -3.66 -32.25 -6.65
CA GLN A 416 -4.32 -32.99 -7.73
C GLN A 416 -5.79 -32.60 -7.89
N GLN A 417 -6.40 -31.99 -6.86
CA GLN A 417 -7.77 -31.51 -6.93
C GLN A 417 -7.88 -30.28 -7.84
N PRO A 418 -8.83 -30.25 -8.80
CA PRO A 418 -9.02 -29.13 -9.71
C PRO A 418 -9.18 -27.79 -8.99
N GLU A 419 -9.84 -27.76 -7.84
CA GLU A 419 -10.12 -26.56 -7.03
C GLU A 419 -8.85 -26.00 -6.38
N GLN A 420 -7.88 -26.86 -6.05
CA GLN A 420 -6.60 -26.46 -5.44
C GLN A 420 -5.56 -26.03 -6.47
N CYS A 421 -5.82 -26.31 -7.75
CA CYS A 421 -5.01 -25.88 -8.89
C CYS A 421 -5.85 -25.16 -9.94
N ALA A 422 -6.90 -24.44 -9.52
CA ALA A 422 -7.89 -23.86 -10.42
C ALA A 422 -7.34 -22.73 -11.28
N ARG A 423 -6.30 -22.02 -10.82
CA ARG A 423 -5.80 -20.80 -11.45
C ARG A 423 -4.31 -20.85 -11.76
N PHE A 424 -3.86 -19.95 -12.62
CA PHE A 424 -2.45 -19.75 -12.92
C PHE A 424 -2.17 -18.25 -13.13
N TRP A 425 -1.03 -17.80 -12.60
CA TRP A 425 -0.58 -16.42 -12.77
C TRP A 425 0.25 -16.30 -14.05
N TYR A 426 0.05 -15.26 -14.86
CA TYR A 426 0.85 -15.03 -16.07
C TYR A 426 1.09 -13.53 -16.28
N VAL A 427 2.00 -13.17 -17.18
CA VAL A 427 2.21 -11.78 -17.60
C VAL A 427 1.62 -11.60 -18.99
N SER A 428 0.75 -10.62 -19.16
CA SER A 428 0.21 -10.27 -20.48
C SER A 428 1.29 -9.64 -21.36
N GLU A 429 1.43 -10.11 -22.60
CA GLU A 429 2.38 -9.56 -23.58
C GLU A 429 2.04 -8.11 -23.95
N GLU A 430 0.76 -7.79 -24.16
CA GLU A 430 0.31 -6.46 -24.57
C GLU A 430 0.57 -5.36 -23.54
N LYS A 431 0.54 -5.71 -22.25
CA LYS A 431 0.58 -4.71 -21.16
C LYS A 431 1.72 -4.92 -20.18
N LEU A 432 2.45 -6.03 -20.26
CA LEU A 432 3.52 -6.39 -19.34
C LEU A 432 3.06 -6.37 -17.88
N GLU A 433 1.80 -6.73 -17.65
CA GLU A 433 1.17 -6.75 -16.33
C GLU A 433 0.77 -8.18 -15.92
N PRO A 434 0.86 -8.50 -14.62
CA PRO A 434 0.31 -9.72 -14.07
C PRO A 434 -1.20 -9.89 -14.30
N ARG A 435 -1.58 -11.10 -14.65
CA ARG A 435 -2.95 -11.58 -14.85
C ARG A 435 -3.13 -12.92 -14.14
N LEU A 436 -4.39 -13.30 -13.95
CA LEU A 436 -4.79 -14.55 -13.32
C LEU A 436 -5.80 -15.23 -14.24
N GLY A 437 -5.41 -16.39 -14.77
CA GLY A 437 -6.24 -17.20 -15.68
C GLY A 437 -6.82 -18.42 -14.98
N GLU A 438 -7.89 -18.97 -15.55
CA GLU A 438 -8.57 -20.18 -15.07
C GLU A 438 -8.00 -21.43 -15.77
N ARG A 439 -7.25 -22.27 -15.04
CA ARG A 439 -6.44 -23.36 -15.57
C ARG A 439 -7.22 -24.37 -16.41
N HIS A 440 -8.46 -24.64 -16.02
CA HIS A 440 -9.28 -25.70 -16.61
C HIS A 440 -10.18 -25.22 -17.76
N SER A 441 -10.25 -23.91 -18.00
CA SER A 441 -11.12 -23.33 -19.03
C SER A 441 -10.43 -22.34 -19.97
N GLU A 442 -9.24 -21.86 -19.63
CA GLU A 442 -8.50 -20.87 -20.41
C GLU A 442 -7.14 -21.44 -20.87
N PRO A 443 -6.69 -21.13 -22.10
CA PRO A 443 -5.33 -21.46 -22.53
C PRO A 443 -4.30 -20.57 -21.80
N GLY A 444 -3.02 -20.97 -21.81
CA GLY A 444 -1.92 -20.15 -21.29
C GLY A 444 -1.29 -20.65 -20.00
N ALA A 445 -1.75 -21.76 -19.44
CA ALA A 445 -1.16 -22.36 -18.23
C ALA A 445 0.32 -22.74 -18.41
N GLU A 446 0.78 -22.96 -19.65
CA GLU A 446 2.19 -23.18 -19.98
C GLU A 446 3.07 -21.93 -19.78
N ARG A 447 2.46 -20.74 -19.64
CA ARG A 447 3.14 -19.45 -19.38
C ARG A 447 3.08 -19.03 -17.91
N GLU A 448 2.73 -19.97 -17.03
CA GLU A 448 2.58 -19.74 -15.61
C GLU A 448 3.85 -19.15 -14.99
N GLN A 449 3.67 -18.09 -14.20
CA GLN A 449 4.69 -17.51 -13.34
C GLN A 449 4.80 -18.35 -12.07
N PRO A 450 5.99 -18.50 -11.48
CA PRO A 450 6.22 -19.36 -10.30
C PRO A 450 5.72 -18.70 -9.00
N LEU A 451 4.41 -18.41 -8.94
CA LEU A 451 3.72 -17.81 -7.78
C LEU A 451 2.88 -18.83 -6.99
N ASP A 452 2.84 -20.06 -7.48
CA ASP A 452 2.23 -21.25 -6.87
C ASP A 452 3.15 -21.87 -5.80
N ILE A 453 3.63 -21.05 -4.86
CA ILE A 453 4.63 -21.43 -3.86
C ILE A 453 4.27 -22.73 -3.13
N GLY A 454 3.01 -22.88 -2.72
CA GLY A 454 2.58 -24.09 -2.02
C GLY A 454 2.74 -25.37 -2.84
N ARG A 455 2.42 -25.33 -4.14
CA ARG A 455 2.59 -26.47 -5.06
C ARG A 455 4.07 -26.79 -5.26
N GLN A 456 4.91 -25.77 -5.51
CA GLN A 456 6.36 -25.94 -5.63
C GLN A 456 7.00 -26.53 -4.36
N VAL A 457 6.51 -26.16 -3.16
CA VAL A 457 6.98 -26.75 -1.89
C VAL A 457 6.56 -28.21 -1.76
N ALA A 458 5.36 -28.58 -2.17
CA ALA A 458 4.90 -29.97 -2.17
C ALA A 458 5.75 -30.83 -3.13
N GLU A 459 6.05 -30.31 -4.33
CA GLU A 459 6.94 -30.96 -5.29
C GLU A 459 8.36 -31.11 -4.74
N LEU A 460 8.91 -30.06 -4.10
CA LEU A 460 10.21 -30.14 -3.44
C LEU A 460 10.21 -31.19 -2.33
N ARG A 461 9.16 -31.24 -1.48
CA ARG A 461 9.04 -32.25 -0.43
C ARG A 461 9.13 -33.65 -1.01
N ASP A 462 8.44 -33.92 -2.10
CA ASP A 462 8.38 -35.25 -2.70
C ASP A 462 9.72 -35.62 -3.34
N LEU A 463 10.36 -34.70 -4.06
CA LEU A 463 11.74 -34.86 -4.56
C LEU A 463 12.71 -35.18 -3.43
N LEU A 464 12.63 -34.43 -2.32
CA LEU A 464 13.57 -34.61 -1.22
C LEU A 464 13.51 -36.02 -0.65
N ARG A 465 12.41 -36.78 -0.74
CA ARG A 465 12.32 -38.16 -0.20
C ARG A 465 13.34 -39.12 -0.80
N GLU A 466 13.84 -38.83 -2.00
CA GLU A 466 14.78 -39.69 -2.74
C GLU A 466 16.25 -39.45 -2.35
N TRP A 467 16.51 -38.47 -1.48
CA TRP A 467 17.86 -38.05 -1.10
C TRP A 467 18.21 -38.42 0.34
N PHE A 468 19.49 -38.49 0.69
CA PHE A 468 19.92 -38.75 2.08
C PHE A 468 20.03 -37.44 2.87
N ASP A 469 19.72 -37.47 4.17
CA ASP A 469 19.71 -36.28 5.04
C ASP A 469 21.07 -35.57 5.10
N GLU A 470 22.16 -36.33 5.04
CA GLU A 470 23.55 -35.86 5.10
C GLU A 470 24.05 -35.26 3.78
N THR A 471 23.22 -35.26 2.74
CA THR A 471 23.61 -34.73 1.44
C THR A 471 23.51 -33.19 1.46
N PRO A 472 24.54 -32.45 1.01
CA PRO A 472 24.46 -31.00 0.87
C PRO A 472 23.48 -30.58 -0.23
N VAL A 473 22.75 -29.51 0.01
CA VAL A 473 21.82 -28.87 -0.95
C VAL A 473 22.50 -28.58 -2.29
N ALA A 474 23.80 -28.25 -2.30
CA ALA A 474 24.55 -28.05 -3.54
C ALA A 474 24.50 -29.26 -4.47
N GLN A 475 24.54 -30.50 -3.95
CA GLN A 475 24.48 -31.70 -4.78
C GLN A 475 23.09 -31.89 -5.39
N LEU A 476 22.03 -31.65 -4.60
CA LEU A 476 20.65 -31.64 -5.09
C LEU A 476 20.50 -30.67 -6.27
N LEU A 477 20.97 -29.42 -6.10
CA LEU A 477 20.80 -28.37 -7.11
C LEU A 477 21.70 -28.51 -8.35
N LEU A 478 22.74 -29.34 -8.29
CA LEU A 478 23.50 -29.74 -9.49
C LEU A 478 22.69 -30.68 -10.38
N VAL A 479 21.85 -31.54 -9.78
CA VAL A 479 20.98 -32.48 -10.49
C VAL A 479 19.64 -31.84 -10.86
N HIS A 480 19.09 -31.02 -9.96
CA HIS A 480 17.77 -30.42 -10.03
C HIS A 480 17.82 -28.87 -9.91
N PRO A 481 18.45 -28.17 -10.88
CA PRO A 481 18.59 -26.72 -10.83
C PRO A 481 17.25 -25.96 -10.84
N GLU A 482 16.19 -26.57 -11.37
CA GLU A 482 14.82 -26.03 -11.40
C GLU A 482 14.26 -25.73 -10.00
N PHE A 483 14.71 -26.45 -8.96
CA PHE A 483 14.29 -26.24 -7.58
C PHE A 483 15.06 -25.12 -6.85
N ARG A 484 16.03 -24.47 -7.50
CA ARG A 484 16.88 -23.43 -6.87
C ARG A 484 16.07 -22.32 -6.22
N SER A 485 15.01 -21.84 -6.89
CA SER A 485 14.18 -20.74 -6.38
C SER A 485 13.44 -21.14 -5.10
N ILE A 486 12.84 -22.33 -5.08
CA ILE A 486 12.05 -22.79 -3.94
C ILE A 486 12.92 -23.26 -2.78
N VAL A 487 14.08 -23.88 -3.05
CA VAL A 487 15.08 -24.19 -2.00
C VAL A 487 15.53 -22.92 -1.29
N ARG A 488 15.86 -21.86 -2.04
CA ARG A 488 16.19 -20.56 -1.45
C ARG A 488 15.05 -20.05 -0.57
N ARG A 489 13.82 -20.11 -1.05
CA ARG A 489 12.64 -19.64 -0.31
C ARG A 489 12.46 -20.40 1.02
N VAL A 490 12.67 -21.72 1.02
CA VAL A 490 12.63 -22.53 2.26
C VAL A 490 13.77 -22.15 3.22
N GLN A 491 14.96 -21.85 2.71
CA GLN A 491 16.07 -21.35 3.54
C GLN A 491 15.77 -19.99 4.16
N LEU A 492 15.15 -19.08 3.40
CA LEU A 492 14.77 -17.76 3.87
C LEU A 492 13.72 -17.82 4.99
N SER A 493 12.72 -18.69 4.87
CA SER A 493 11.62 -18.75 5.85
C SER A 493 12.09 -19.14 7.27
N ALA A 494 13.25 -19.78 7.40
CA ALA A 494 13.86 -20.07 8.70
C ALA A 494 14.30 -18.83 9.48
N HIS A 495 14.61 -17.74 8.78
CA HIS A 495 15.08 -16.48 9.36
C HIS A 495 14.01 -15.37 9.27
N TYR A 496 13.04 -15.53 8.37
CA TYR A 496 12.02 -14.55 8.07
C TYR A 496 10.61 -15.16 8.21
N PRO A 497 10.07 -15.29 9.44
CA PRO A 497 8.82 -16.02 9.70
C PRO A 497 7.58 -15.50 8.95
N PHE A 498 7.58 -14.21 8.58
CA PHE A 498 6.49 -13.55 7.84
C PHE A 498 6.78 -13.44 6.32
N ALA A 499 7.75 -14.18 5.80
CA ALA A 499 8.15 -14.12 4.39
C ALA A 499 7.11 -14.72 3.42
N GLU A 500 6.22 -15.56 3.93
CA GLU A 500 5.29 -16.34 3.13
C GLU A 500 3.85 -15.94 3.41
N ILE A 501 3.08 -15.71 2.34
CA ILE A 501 1.63 -15.73 2.40
C ILE A 501 1.23 -17.19 2.56
N GLN A 502 0.66 -17.52 3.72
CA GLN A 502 0.40 -18.90 4.13
C GLN A 502 -0.96 -19.40 3.63
N ASP A 503 -1.23 -19.26 2.34
CA ASP A 503 -2.47 -19.70 1.67
C ASP A 503 -2.21 -20.09 0.22
N ASN A 504 -3.09 -20.93 -0.35
CA ASN A 504 -2.96 -21.41 -1.71
C ASN A 504 -3.37 -20.33 -2.75
N LEU A 505 -2.38 -19.67 -3.34
CA LEU A 505 -2.58 -18.57 -4.30
C LEU A 505 -3.03 -19.00 -5.70
N ILE A 506 -3.25 -20.29 -5.94
CA ILE A 506 -3.81 -20.83 -7.18
C ILE A 506 -5.14 -21.59 -6.96
N SER A 507 -5.68 -21.55 -5.75
CA SER A 507 -7.00 -22.10 -5.44
C SER A 507 -8.13 -21.28 -6.08
N SER A 508 -9.27 -21.94 -6.35
CA SER A 508 -10.53 -21.29 -6.75
C SER A 508 -11.09 -20.36 -5.67
N GLU A 509 -10.77 -20.60 -4.39
CA GLU A 509 -11.26 -19.80 -3.25
C GLU A 509 -10.44 -18.54 -2.98
N MET A 510 -9.24 -18.42 -3.56
CA MET A 510 -8.38 -17.26 -3.34
C MET A 510 -9.04 -15.98 -3.87
N LEU A 511 -9.00 -14.90 -3.08
CA LEU A 511 -9.50 -13.59 -3.49
C LEU A 511 -8.32 -12.62 -3.68
N PRO A 512 -7.94 -12.28 -4.93
CA PRO A 512 -6.81 -11.39 -5.17
C PRO A 512 -6.95 -10.02 -4.50
N ILE A 513 -8.19 -9.50 -4.41
CA ILE A 513 -8.48 -8.23 -3.72
C ILE A 513 -8.02 -8.20 -2.27
N ASP A 514 -7.96 -9.33 -1.57
CA ASP A 514 -7.49 -9.37 -0.18
C ASP A 514 -5.97 -9.13 -0.08
N LEU A 515 -5.20 -9.63 -1.05
CA LEU A 515 -3.78 -9.29 -1.20
C LEU A 515 -3.59 -7.81 -1.50
N LEU A 516 -4.40 -7.28 -2.44
CA LEU A 516 -4.35 -5.86 -2.82
C LEU A 516 -4.64 -4.97 -1.61
N ARG A 517 -5.72 -5.25 -0.88
CA ARG A 517 -6.10 -4.49 0.32
C ARG A 517 -4.99 -4.47 1.35
N SER A 518 -4.33 -5.61 1.61
CA SER A 518 -3.22 -5.67 2.55
C SER A 518 -2.09 -4.70 2.20
N LYS A 519 -1.63 -4.70 0.94
CA LYS A 519 -0.59 -3.78 0.48
C LYS A 519 -1.04 -2.33 0.50
N LEU A 520 -2.28 -2.06 0.09
CA LEU A 520 -2.83 -0.71 0.03
C LEU A 520 -3.09 -0.12 1.43
N ALA A 521 -3.35 -0.95 2.44
CA ALA A 521 -3.38 -0.54 3.85
C ALA A 521 -1.98 -0.08 4.33
N PHE A 522 -0.91 -0.79 3.95
CA PHE A 522 0.46 -0.31 4.17
C PHE A 522 0.76 1.00 3.44
N PHE A 523 0.16 1.25 2.27
CA PHE A 523 0.29 2.55 1.61
C PHE A 523 -0.41 3.65 2.41
N GLY A 524 -1.54 3.33 3.04
CA GLY A 524 -2.33 4.23 3.89
C GLY A 524 -3.76 4.44 3.43
N ALA A 525 -4.28 3.62 2.50
CA ALA A 525 -5.66 3.71 2.05
C ALA A 525 -6.63 3.36 3.19
N THR A 526 -7.68 4.18 3.35
CA THR A 526 -8.70 4.04 4.40
C THR A 526 -9.99 3.41 3.89
N HIS A 527 -10.31 3.61 2.61
CA HIS A 527 -11.52 3.12 1.97
C HIS A 527 -11.18 2.21 0.79
N PHE A 528 -11.82 1.04 0.73
CA PHE A 528 -11.67 0.07 -0.35
C PHE A 528 -13.03 -0.18 -1.00
N ASP A 529 -13.09 0.04 -2.31
CA ASP A 529 -14.29 -0.12 -3.13
C ASP A 529 -14.01 -1.12 -4.26
N PRO A 530 -14.15 -2.44 -3.99
CA PRO A 530 -13.93 -3.47 -4.98
C PRO A 530 -14.90 -3.33 -6.14
N ARG A 531 -14.41 -3.53 -7.36
CA ARG A 531 -15.25 -3.50 -8.58
C ARG A 531 -15.31 -4.85 -9.28
N SER A 532 -14.42 -5.76 -8.89
CA SER A 532 -14.58 -7.20 -9.00
C SER A 532 -13.73 -7.85 -7.90
N ASP A 533 -13.61 -9.17 -7.93
CA ASP A 533 -12.65 -9.98 -7.17
C ASP A 533 -11.16 -9.74 -7.53
N ARG A 534 -10.86 -8.98 -8.61
CA ARG A 534 -9.51 -8.81 -9.17
C ARG A 534 -8.98 -7.37 -9.10
N TRP A 535 -9.83 -6.39 -8.76
CA TRP A 535 -9.39 -4.98 -8.67
C TRP A 535 -10.27 -4.14 -7.73
N VAL A 536 -9.65 -3.10 -7.17
CA VAL A 536 -10.22 -2.26 -6.11
C VAL A 536 -9.90 -0.79 -6.36
N ARG A 537 -10.87 0.08 -6.05
CA ARG A 537 -10.67 1.53 -6.01
C ARG A 537 -10.38 1.97 -4.59
N ILE A 538 -9.45 2.92 -4.45
CA ILE A 538 -9.09 3.55 -3.18
C ILE A 538 -8.93 5.05 -3.37
N SER A 539 -8.81 5.78 -2.25
CA SER A 539 -8.30 7.15 -2.22
C SER A 539 -7.10 7.22 -1.28
N LEU A 540 -6.04 7.90 -1.71
CA LEU A 540 -4.84 8.16 -0.89
C LEU A 540 -4.84 9.61 -0.43
N PHE A 541 -4.25 9.87 0.75
CA PHE A 541 -4.16 11.19 1.37
C PHE A 541 -5.50 11.88 1.68
N GLN A 542 -6.63 11.17 1.61
CA GLN A 542 -7.91 11.73 2.05
C GLN A 542 -7.87 12.00 3.56
N GLY A 543 -8.26 13.21 3.98
CA GLY A 543 -8.18 13.65 5.39
C GLY A 543 -6.79 14.12 5.84
N GLU A 544 -5.75 13.90 5.04
CA GLU A 544 -4.39 14.34 5.36
C GLU A 544 -4.19 15.83 5.02
N PRO A 545 -3.20 16.53 5.61
CA PRO A 545 -2.92 17.93 5.28
C PRO A 545 -2.41 18.14 3.86
N TYR A 546 -2.69 19.30 3.29
CA TYR A 546 -2.06 19.78 2.05
C TYR A 546 -0.66 20.36 2.32
N PRO A 547 0.18 20.54 1.29
CA PRO A 547 1.53 21.10 1.47
C PRO A 547 1.57 22.43 2.22
N ASN A 548 0.61 23.32 1.97
CA ASN A 548 0.51 24.62 2.64
C ASN A 548 -0.03 24.56 4.08
N GLU A 549 -0.51 23.40 4.53
CA GLU A 549 -1.10 23.18 5.86
C GLU A 549 -0.20 22.36 6.78
N LEU A 550 0.77 21.62 6.23
CA LEU A 550 1.54 20.59 6.95
C LEU A 550 2.17 21.11 8.25
N ASN A 551 2.74 22.31 8.23
CA ASN A 551 3.42 22.90 9.40
C ASN A 551 2.47 23.24 10.56
N ARG A 552 1.15 23.34 10.30
CA ARG A 552 0.12 23.64 11.31
C ARG A 552 -0.74 22.43 11.66
N ALA A 553 -0.73 21.39 10.83
CA ALA A 553 -1.54 20.21 11.00
C ALA A 553 -0.96 19.29 12.07
N ASP A 554 -1.81 18.57 12.80
CA ASP A 554 -1.35 17.41 13.55
C ASP A 554 -1.16 16.23 12.59
N VAL A 555 0.01 15.62 12.64
CA VAL A 555 0.36 14.48 11.78
C VAL A 555 0.72 13.36 12.73
N SER A 556 -0.31 12.61 13.13
CA SER A 556 -0.15 11.41 13.93
C SER A 556 0.50 10.31 13.12
#